data_AF-A0A8J4WDC2-F1
#
_entry.id   AF-A0A8J4WDC2-F1
#
_cell.length_a   1.000
_cell.length_b   1.000
_cell.length_c   1.000
_cell.angle_alpha   90.00
_cell.angle_beta   90.00
_cell.angle_gamma   90.00
#
_symmetry.space_group_name_H-M   'P 1'
#
loop_
_entity.id
_entity.type
_entity.pdbx_description
1 polymer ?
#
loop_
_entity_poly.entity_id
_entity_poly.type
_entity_poly.pdbx_seq_one_letter_code
_entity_poly.pdbx_strand_id
1 'polypeptide(L)'
;MVWQIFTIIRRLVVIAAAVQYIYISMAATARTVQSLGGAHNPQESFRIFTATLICGYAGNGLIRDSPLVQNVLKNDTTPRDYALFLESKTKTSSTNCSAVPKFNPAIYNYDFLSRGYHDIVDDTQYNITALAELELVLVVVDCTFTQLKAGDRAMVRVFTLVRSRNDHSDLYLIAVSMNVQDYEVPSHSKQGPGLLTMLNVVQDMRNGTVGQYYLFAPTYPYQRSMEFEVYELVGVTVNSYLELRSIPQDPQTQPVKHLITARKRGLFDGEDQSNIRYMFSLLNGANATSALSAWEWLGEAVILDSWAWVHGIHFFFGVQTIFSLVVLFLVAYHNFRIGKIWIGDPFASVSNRNLVMRGILVSFSWYIDSYWTPFEYSMMNGGLISKTQIISTGAELQTRFGLISDYNNYVYFKGMKFASADGVY
;
A
#
# COMPACT_ATOMS: atom_id res chain seq x y z
N MET A 1 23.54 38.91 -40.34
CA MET A 1 23.92 37.48 -40.21
C MET A 1 23.53 36.89 -38.85
N VAL A 2 24.00 37.44 -37.72
CA VAL A 2 23.69 36.92 -36.36
C VAL A 2 22.18 36.84 -36.04
N TRP A 3 21.41 37.87 -36.38
CA TRP A 3 19.95 37.90 -36.16
C TRP A 3 19.17 36.86 -36.98
N GLN A 4 19.61 36.57 -38.20
CA GLN A 4 18.99 35.57 -39.07
C GLN A 4 19.25 34.15 -38.55
N ILE A 5 20.47 33.89 -38.09
CA ILE A 5 20.85 32.63 -37.43
C ILE A 5 20.02 32.44 -36.15
N PHE A 6 19.93 33.47 -35.30
CA PHE A 6 19.08 33.43 -34.10
C PHE A 6 17.61 33.14 -34.42
N THR A 7 17.06 33.75 -35.47
CA THR A 7 15.67 33.55 -35.89
C THR A 7 15.43 32.11 -36.37
N ILE A 8 16.37 31.54 -37.11
CA ILE A 8 16.31 30.14 -37.56
C ILE A 8 16.39 29.20 -36.35
N ILE A 9 17.33 29.42 -35.43
CA ILE A 9 17.47 28.62 -34.20
C ILE A 9 16.18 28.68 -33.37
N ARG A 10 15.63 29.88 -33.14
CA ARG A 10 14.35 30.07 -32.44
C ARG A 10 13.25 29.25 -33.09
N ARG A 11 13.12 29.29 -34.42
CA ARG A 11 12.10 28.54 -35.16
C ARG A 11 12.29 27.02 -35.06
N LEU A 12 13.52 26.54 -35.08
CA LEU A 12 13.83 25.13 -34.85
C LEU A 12 13.47 24.68 -33.43
N VAL A 13 13.76 25.49 -32.41
CA VAL A 13 13.35 25.23 -31.01
C VAL A 13 11.82 25.17 -30.89
N VAL A 14 11.12 26.06 -31.57
CA VAL A 14 9.65 26.09 -31.58
C VAL A 14 9.07 24.84 -32.27
N ILE A 15 9.69 24.36 -33.36
CA ILE A 15 9.33 23.07 -33.98
C ILE A 15 9.59 21.91 -33.01
N ALA A 16 10.74 21.90 -32.32
CA ALA A 16 11.03 20.88 -31.31
C ALA A 16 9.99 20.88 -30.17
N ALA A 17 9.56 22.05 -29.70
CA ALA A 17 8.50 22.18 -28.71
C ALA A 17 7.15 21.65 -29.24
N ALA A 18 6.83 21.86 -30.52
CA ALA A 18 5.62 21.32 -31.15
C ALA A 18 5.66 19.78 -31.25
N VAL A 19 6.82 19.21 -31.57
CA VAL A 19 7.02 17.74 -31.57
C VAL A 19 6.89 17.18 -30.16
N GLN A 20 7.47 17.83 -29.16
CA GLN A 20 7.31 17.46 -27.76
C GLN A 20 5.84 17.51 -27.32
N TYR A 21 5.11 18.54 -27.74
CA TYR A 21 3.67 18.67 -27.47
C TYR A 21 2.85 17.53 -28.08
N ILE A 22 3.15 17.14 -29.33
CA ILE A 22 2.53 15.98 -29.97
C ILE A 22 2.81 14.71 -29.16
N TYR A 23 4.07 14.48 -28.78
CA TYR A 23 4.45 13.33 -27.97
C TYR A 23 3.65 13.27 -26.67
N ILE A 24 3.59 14.37 -25.92
CA ILE A 24 2.82 14.46 -24.67
C ILE A 24 1.33 14.19 -24.93
N SER A 25 0.76 14.78 -25.99
CA SER A 25 -0.66 14.63 -26.30
C SER A 25 -1.03 13.20 -26.70
N MET A 26 -0.19 12.53 -27.50
CA MET A 26 -0.38 11.13 -27.87
C MET A 26 -0.14 10.19 -26.69
N ALA A 27 0.85 10.48 -25.84
CA ALA A 27 1.08 9.73 -24.61
C ALA A 27 -0.11 9.85 -23.66
N ALA A 28 -0.65 11.05 -23.44
CA ALA A 28 -1.85 11.28 -22.64
C ALA A 28 -3.04 10.47 -23.18
N THR A 29 -3.25 10.45 -24.50
CA THR A 29 -4.30 9.64 -25.15
C THR A 29 -4.12 8.15 -24.88
N ALA A 30 -2.90 7.63 -25.01
CA ALA A 30 -2.62 6.22 -24.72
C ALA A 30 -2.90 5.89 -23.25
N ARG A 31 -2.59 6.80 -22.32
CA ARG A 31 -2.87 6.65 -20.88
C ARG A 31 -4.36 6.71 -20.56
N THR A 32 -5.11 7.58 -21.23
CA THR A 32 -6.58 7.59 -21.16
C THR A 32 -7.16 6.22 -21.46
N VAL A 33 -6.72 5.58 -22.55
CA VAL A 33 -7.21 4.25 -22.94
C VAL A 33 -6.84 3.19 -21.90
N GLN A 34 -5.63 3.25 -21.34
CA GLN A 34 -5.21 2.35 -20.27
C GLN A 34 -6.03 2.54 -18.98
N SER A 35 -6.30 3.79 -18.59
CA SER A 35 -7.09 4.12 -17.39
C SER A 35 -8.55 3.68 -17.52
N LEU A 36 -9.17 3.93 -18.68
CA LEU A 36 -10.52 3.43 -19.00
C LEU A 36 -10.59 1.89 -19.02
N GLY A 37 -9.48 1.24 -19.35
CA GLY A 37 -9.36 -0.22 -19.32
C GLY A 37 -9.05 -0.80 -17.93
N GLY A 38 -8.92 0.03 -16.89
CA GLY A 38 -8.55 -0.41 -15.54
C GLY A 38 -7.17 -1.06 -15.49
N ALA A 39 -6.20 -0.55 -16.26
CA ALA A 39 -4.89 -1.18 -16.41
C ALA A 39 -4.19 -1.38 -15.05
N HIS A 40 -3.77 -2.61 -14.81
CA HIS A 40 -3.04 -3.01 -13.61
C HIS A 40 -1.57 -2.59 -13.72
N ASN A 41 -1.03 -2.05 -12.62
CA ASN A 41 0.41 -1.86 -12.49
C ASN A 41 1.09 -3.21 -12.22
N PRO A 42 2.36 -3.38 -12.62
CA PRO A 42 3.11 -4.57 -12.23
C PRO A 42 3.17 -4.67 -10.70
N GLN A 43 3.21 -5.91 -10.21
CA GLN A 43 3.33 -6.16 -8.79
C GLN A 43 4.60 -5.52 -8.23
N GLU A 44 4.48 -4.79 -7.13
CA GLU A 44 5.57 -4.12 -6.44
C GLU A 44 5.57 -4.42 -4.93
N SER A 45 6.69 -4.10 -4.29
CA SER A 45 6.81 -4.08 -2.83
C SER A 45 6.40 -2.71 -2.31
N PHE A 46 5.28 -2.64 -1.59
CA PHE A 46 4.76 -1.38 -1.06
C PHE A 46 5.46 -0.97 0.21
N ARG A 47 5.76 -1.93 1.08
CA ARG A 47 6.35 -1.64 2.39
C ARG A 47 6.91 -2.90 3.05
N ILE A 48 8.09 -2.75 3.65
CA ILE A 48 8.66 -3.74 4.54
C ILE A 48 8.51 -3.23 5.98
N PHE A 49 7.72 -3.93 6.78
CA PHE A 49 7.63 -3.72 8.21
C PHE A 49 8.68 -4.55 8.92
N THR A 50 9.34 -3.95 9.93
CA THR A 50 10.45 -4.60 10.63
C THR A 50 10.36 -4.42 12.14
N ALA A 51 10.79 -5.44 12.87
CA ALA A 51 10.97 -5.44 14.32
C ALA A 51 12.45 -5.73 14.62
N THR A 52 13.10 -4.91 15.46
CA THR A 52 14.56 -4.96 15.63
C THR A 52 15.02 -5.47 16.99
N LEU A 53 14.14 -5.59 17.98
CA LEU A 53 14.50 -6.06 19.32
C LEU A 53 14.23 -7.55 19.51
N ILE A 54 13.10 -8.04 19.00
CA ILE A 54 12.61 -9.38 19.32
C ILE A 54 13.62 -10.49 19.03
N CYS A 55 14.35 -10.44 17.91
CA CYS A 55 15.38 -11.44 17.60
C CYS A 55 16.53 -11.42 18.62
N GLY A 56 16.92 -10.25 19.12
CA GLY A 56 17.91 -10.15 20.19
C GLY A 56 17.42 -10.75 21.50
N TYR A 57 16.12 -10.62 21.78
CA TYR A 57 15.48 -11.23 22.96
C TYR A 57 15.23 -12.74 22.79
N ALA A 58 14.96 -13.21 21.58
CA ALA A 58 14.82 -14.63 21.24
C ALA A 58 16.18 -15.35 21.23
N GLY A 59 17.27 -14.63 20.99
CA GLY A 59 18.63 -15.18 20.96
C GLY A 59 18.91 -15.97 19.67
N ASN A 60 19.91 -16.85 19.73
CA ASN A 60 20.43 -17.60 18.58
C ASN A 60 20.28 -19.12 18.74
N GLY A 61 19.37 -19.59 19.61
CA GLY A 61 19.21 -21.00 19.94
C GLY A 61 17.77 -21.32 20.33
N LEU A 62 17.61 -22.30 21.23
CA LEU A 62 16.30 -22.64 21.79
C LEU A 62 15.67 -21.43 22.48
N ILE A 63 14.37 -21.23 22.29
CA ILE A 63 13.62 -20.16 22.96
C ILE A 63 13.71 -20.30 24.49
N ARG A 64 13.84 -21.53 25.00
CA ARG A 64 14.10 -21.82 26.41
C ARG A 64 15.31 -21.11 26.99
N ASP A 65 16.37 -20.98 26.19
CA ASP A 65 17.67 -20.41 26.58
C ASP A 65 17.79 -18.94 26.17
N SER A 66 16.72 -18.37 25.61
CA SER A 66 16.70 -17.00 25.11
C SER A 66 16.91 -15.96 26.22
N PRO A 67 17.50 -14.79 25.92
CA PRO A 67 17.55 -13.66 26.85
C PRO A 67 16.17 -13.24 27.39
N LEU A 68 15.09 -13.40 26.62
CA LEU A 68 13.72 -13.18 27.09
C LEU A 68 13.40 -14.07 28.29
N VAL A 69 13.63 -15.38 28.19
CA VAL A 69 13.29 -16.33 29.26
C VAL A 69 14.30 -16.24 30.41
N GLN A 70 15.59 -16.23 30.10
CA GLN A 70 16.65 -16.30 31.12
C GLN A 70 16.88 -14.96 31.84
N ASN A 71 16.94 -13.86 31.09
CA ASN A 71 17.33 -12.57 31.66
C ASN A 71 16.13 -11.71 32.07
N VAL A 72 15.06 -11.69 31.26
CA VAL A 72 13.86 -10.88 31.57
C VAL A 72 12.97 -11.61 32.55
N LEU A 73 12.60 -12.86 32.26
CA LEU A 73 11.69 -13.65 33.10
C LEU A 73 12.39 -14.38 34.24
N LYS A 74 13.72 -14.29 34.35
CA LYS A 74 14.52 -14.95 35.40
C LYS A 74 14.21 -16.44 35.52
N ASN A 75 14.04 -17.10 34.37
CA ASN A 75 13.73 -18.52 34.28
C ASN A 75 12.33 -18.92 34.81
N ASP A 76 11.47 -17.96 35.17
CA ASP A 76 10.10 -18.21 35.61
C ASP A 76 9.12 -18.05 34.44
N THR A 77 8.59 -19.19 33.99
CA THR A 77 7.65 -19.29 32.88
C THR A 77 6.20 -19.46 33.34
N THR A 78 5.88 -19.13 34.60
CA THR A 78 4.50 -19.10 35.08
C THR A 78 3.69 -18.06 34.28
N PRO A 79 2.45 -18.37 33.85
CA PRO A 79 1.59 -17.45 33.10
C PRO A 79 1.48 -16.07 33.75
N ARG A 80 1.50 -15.02 32.94
CA ARG A 80 1.43 -13.61 33.35
C ARG A 80 0.09 -12.99 32.97
N ASP A 81 -0.33 -12.00 33.74
CA ASP A 81 -1.54 -11.20 33.55
C ASP A 81 -1.26 -9.80 32.95
N TYR A 82 -0.07 -9.63 32.36
CA TYR A 82 0.35 -8.39 31.71
C TYR A 82 1.02 -8.65 30.36
N ALA A 83 1.05 -7.64 29.50
CA ALA A 83 1.82 -7.64 28.26
C ALA A 83 3.19 -7.02 28.51
N LEU A 84 4.25 -7.63 27.97
CA LEU A 84 5.61 -7.12 28.05
C LEU A 84 5.95 -6.30 26.80
N PHE A 85 6.40 -5.08 27.00
CA PHE A 85 6.80 -4.16 25.94
C PHE A 85 8.33 -4.06 25.90
N LEU A 86 8.94 -4.40 24.77
CA LEU A 86 10.38 -4.29 24.56
C LEU A 86 10.71 -2.86 24.10
N GLU A 87 11.26 -2.04 24.98
CA GLU A 87 11.55 -0.62 24.67
C GLU A 87 12.95 -0.40 24.09
N SER A 88 13.92 -1.22 24.50
CA SER A 88 15.30 -1.22 24.00
C SER A 88 15.90 -2.61 24.11
N LYS A 89 17.20 -2.78 23.81
CA LYS A 89 17.90 -4.07 23.98
C LYS A 89 17.96 -4.57 25.42
N THR A 90 17.75 -3.70 26.40
CA THR A 90 17.91 -4.01 27.84
C THR A 90 16.77 -3.50 28.70
N LYS A 91 15.87 -2.69 28.14
CA LYS A 91 14.75 -2.08 28.88
C LYS A 91 13.43 -2.66 28.40
N THR A 92 12.65 -3.14 29.35
CA THR A 92 11.28 -3.60 29.14
C THR A 92 10.30 -2.82 30.00
N SER A 93 9.03 -2.82 29.61
CA SER A 93 7.92 -2.19 30.33
C SER A 93 6.74 -3.15 30.38
N SER A 94 5.87 -3.03 31.39
CA SER A 94 4.61 -3.78 31.48
C SER A 94 3.37 -2.92 31.18
N THR A 95 3.57 -1.62 30.88
CA THR A 95 2.47 -0.66 30.74
C THR A 95 2.23 -0.24 29.29
N ASN A 96 3.28 0.17 28.57
CA ASN A 96 3.19 0.61 27.18
C ASN A 96 4.57 0.72 26.50
N CYS A 97 4.54 1.08 25.22
CA CYS A 97 5.71 1.59 24.49
C CYS A 97 5.83 3.11 24.63
N SER A 98 6.59 3.59 25.61
CA SER A 98 6.62 5.02 25.97
C SER A 98 7.18 5.92 24.86
N ALA A 99 8.09 5.40 24.02
CA ALA A 99 8.72 6.14 22.94
C ALA A 99 7.93 6.12 21.62
N VAL A 100 6.73 5.54 21.58
CA VAL A 100 5.88 5.44 20.38
C VAL A 100 4.77 6.50 20.46
N PRO A 101 4.84 7.60 19.66
CA PRO A 101 3.90 8.72 19.81
C PRO A 101 2.43 8.37 19.55
N LYS A 102 2.17 7.43 18.64
CA LYS A 102 0.82 6.98 18.24
C LYS A 102 0.47 5.61 18.83
N PHE A 103 1.03 5.26 19.98
CA PHE A 103 0.74 3.99 20.65
C PHE A 103 -0.75 3.88 20.94
N ASN A 104 -1.35 2.74 20.60
CA ASN A 104 -2.77 2.47 20.83
C ASN A 104 -2.94 1.45 21.96
N PRO A 105 -3.18 1.89 23.21
CA PRO A 105 -3.33 0.98 24.35
C PRO A 105 -4.61 0.14 24.27
N ALA A 106 -5.58 0.47 23.41
CA ALA A 106 -6.82 -0.30 23.29
C ALA A 106 -6.64 -1.64 22.55
N ILE A 107 -5.63 -1.74 21.67
CA ILE A 107 -5.31 -2.97 20.91
C ILE A 107 -3.98 -3.61 21.33
N TYR A 108 -3.09 -2.83 21.96
CA TYR A 108 -1.83 -3.32 22.52
C TYR A 108 -1.91 -3.37 24.05
N ASN A 109 -2.73 -4.28 24.57
CA ASN A 109 -2.85 -4.59 26.00
C ASN A 109 -3.02 -6.10 26.21
N TYR A 110 -2.84 -6.55 27.45
CA TYR A 110 -2.94 -7.95 27.82
C TYR A 110 -4.32 -8.54 27.49
N ASP A 111 -5.42 -7.88 27.88
CA ASP A 111 -6.77 -8.43 27.72
C ASP A 111 -7.14 -8.71 26.26
N PHE A 112 -6.80 -7.78 25.35
CA PHE A 112 -7.08 -7.95 23.92
C PHE A 112 -6.18 -9.03 23.30
N LEU A 113 -4.87 -8.99 23.59
CA LEU A 113 -3.91 -9.87 22.94
C LEU A 113 -3.96 -11.31 23.47
N SER A 114 -4.18 -11.49 24.78
CA SER A 114 -4.37 -12.82 25.38
C SER A 114 -5.68 -13.44 24.93
N ARG A 115 -6.78 -12.67 24.87
CA ARG A 115 -8.04 -13.16 24.27
C ARG A 115 -7.85 -13.58 22.82
N GLY A 116 -7.16 -12.78 22.01
CA GLY A 116 -6.85 -13.16 20.63
C GLY A 116 -6.09 -14.47 20.52
N TYR A 117 -5.13 -14.75 21.42
CA TYR A 117 -4.47 -16.05 21.48
C TYR A 117 -5.43 -17.18 21.86
N HIS A 118 -6.27 -16.98 22.87
CA HIS A 118 -7.25 -18.00 23.29
C HIS A 118 -8.28 -18.30 22.20
N ASP A 119 -8.83 -17.29 21.54
CA ASP A 119 -9.74 -17.46 20.41
C ASP A 119 -9.06 -18.25 19.27
N ILE A 120 -7.78 -17.95 18.96
CA ILE A 120 -7.00 -18.74 17.99
C ILE A 120 -6.93 -20.21 18.41
N VAL A 121 -6.56 -20.51 19.66
CA VAL A 121 -6.41 -21.90 20.13
C VAL A 121 -7.75 -22.62 20.10
N ASP A 122 -8.79 -22.03 20.67
CA ASP A 122 -10.11 -22.63 20.83
C ASP A 122 -10.78 -22.89 19.49
N ASP A 123 -10.69 -21.93 18.56
CA ASP A 123 -11.31 -22.03 17.25
C ASP A 123 -10.55 -22.98 16.32
N THR A 124 -9.22 -23.13 16.47
CA THR A 124 -8.40 -23.90 15.50
C THR A 124 -7.98 -25.29 15.97
N GLN A 125 -8.31 -25.68 17.20
CA GLN A 125 -7.92 -26.97 17.80
C GLN A 125 -8.35 -28.21 16.98
N TYR A 126 -9.38 -28.09 16.13
CA TYR A 126 -9.83 -29.19 15.26
C TYR A 126 -8.80 -29.59 14.20
N ASN A 127 -7.85 -28.69 13.89
CA ASN A 127 -6.80 -28.93 12.92
C ASN A 127 -5.40 -28.71 13.49
N ILE A 128 -5.20 -27.64 14.27
CA ILE A 128 -3.91 -27.26 14.84
C ILE A 128 -3.83 -27.75 16.28
N THR A 129 -3.80 -29.07 16.47
CA THR A 129 -3.78 -29.71 17.80
C THR A 129 -2.57 -29.30 18.64
N ALA A 130 -1.44 -29.03 17.99
CA ALA A 130 -0.21 -28.61 18.66
C ALA A 130 -0.38 -27.32 19.47
N LEU A 131 -1.25 -26.38 19.06
CA LEU A 131 -1.48 -25.15 19.82
C LEU A 131 -2.30 -25.39 21.10
N ALA A 132 -3.17 -26.40 21.11
CA ALA A 132 -3.99 -26.75 22.28
C ALA A 132 -3.14 -27.35 23.42
N GLU A 133 -2.02 -28.01 23.08
CA GLU A 133 -1.06 -28.55 24.04
C GLU A 133 -0.16 -27.48 24.69
N LEU A 134 -0.25 -26.23 24.21
CA LEU A 134 0.54 -25.11 24.69
C LEU A 134 -0.29 -24.20 25.60
N GLU A 135 0.35 -23.67 26.64
CA GLU A 135 -0.23 -22.64 27.49
C GLU A 135 0.49 -21.30 27.32
N LEU A 136 -0.30 -20.22 27.38
CA LEU A 136 0.18 -18.85 27.28
C LEU A 136 1.01 -18.49 28.50
N VAL A 137 2.30 -18.18 28.29
CA VAL A 137 3.17 -17.66 29.34
C VAL A 137 3.11 -16.15 29.38
N LEU A 138 3.35 -15.51 28.23
CA LEU A 138 3.47 -14.06 28.14
C LEU A 138 3.23 -13.55 26.73
N VAL A 139 2.53 -12.42 26.64
CA VAL A 139 2.39 -11.66 25.41
C VAL A 139 3.49 -10.58 25.35
N VAL A 140 4.20 -10.49 24.23
CA VAL A 140 5.35 -9.60 24.02
C VAL A 140 5.14 -8.71 22.81
N VAL A 141 5.32 -7.40 23.00
CA VAL A 141 5.21 -6.37 21.97
C VAL A 141 6.58 -5.73 21.75
N ASP A 142 7.08 -5.77 20.52
CA ASP A 142 8.32 -5.07 20.15
C ASP A 142 8.01 -3.60 19.81
N CYS A 143 8.44 -2.66 20.67
CA CYS A 143 8.16 -1.24 20.49
C CYS A 143 8.90 -0.61 19.30
N THR A 144 9.87 -1.32 18.72
CA THR A 144 10.58 -0.85 17.52
C THR A 144 9.81 -1.10 16.24
N PHE A 145 8.74 -1.91 16.29
CA PHE A 145 7.99 -2.33 15.12
C PHE A 145 7.53 -1.14 14.29
N THR A 146 7.92 -1.09 13.03
CA THR A 146 7.73 0.11 12.19
C THR A 146 6.25 0.41 11.90
N GLN A 147 5.38 -0.59 11.98
CA GLN A 147 3.93 -0.39 11.91
C GLN A 147 3.37 0.29 13.17
N LEU A 148 3.81 -0.17 14.34
CA LEU A 148 3.42 0.43 15.61
C LEU A 148 3.82 1.92 15.65
N LYS A 149 5.04 2.23 15.18
CA LYS A 149 5.52 3.62 15.01
C LYS A 149 4.69 4.43 14.00
N ALA A 150 4.18 3.78 12.95
CA ALA A 150 3.31 4.42 11.97
C ALA A 150 1.90 4.71 12.52
N GLY A 151 1.50 4.06 13.62
CA GLY A 151 0.16 4.20 14.22
C GLY A 151 -0.95 3.58 13.37
N ASP A 152 -0.65 2.56 12.56
CA ASP A 152 -1.65 1.87 11.75
C ASP A 152 -2.55 1.03 12.67
N ARG A 153 -3.86 1.26 12.64
CA ARG A 153 -4.82 0.57 13.52
C ARG A 153 -5.46 -0.66 12.87
N ALA A 154 -5.23 -0.88 11.58
CA ALA A 154 -5.83 -1.99 10.83
C ALA A 154 -4.98 -3.28 10.89
N MET A 155 -3.86 -3.25 11.62
CA MET A 155 -3.07 -4.44 11.88
C MET A 155 -2.49 -4.45 13.29
N VAL A 156 -2.29 -5.65 13.82
CA VAL A 156 -1.65 -5.91 15.11
C VAL A 156 -0.58 -6.96 14.89
N ARG A 157 0.59 -6.73 15.47
CA ARG A 157 1.64 -7.73 15.49
C ARG A 157 2.18 -7.91 16.89
N VAL A 158 2.26 -9.16 17.31
CA VAL A 158 2.63 -9.52 18.66
C VAL A 158 3.39 -10.85 18.64
N PHE A 159 4.19 -11.06 19.68
CA PHE A 159 4.88 -12.32 19.91
C PHE A 159 4.32 -12.96 21.17
N THR A 160 3.91 -14.20 21.07
CA THR A 160 3.30 -14.93 22.18
C THR A 160 4.30 -15.99 22.62
N LEU A 161 4.83 -15.85 23.83
CA LEU A 161 5.63 -16.87 24.48
C LEU A 161 4.69 -17.90 25.08
N VAL A 162 4.87 -19.15 24.68
CA VAL A 162 4.06 -20.28 25.15
C VAL A 162 4.97 -21.42 25.57
N ARG A 163 4.46 -22.30 26.43
CA ARG A 163 5.16 -23.52 26.85
C ARG A 163 4.26 -24.73 26.74
N SER A 164 4.84 -25.92 26.59
CA SER A 164 4.09 -27.16 26.65
C SER A 164 3.47 -27.35 28.03
N ARG A 165 2.22 -27.82 28.06
CA ARG A 165 1.51 -28.21 29.29
C ARG A 165 2.08 -29.48 29.92
N ASN A 166 2.75 -30.32 29.13
CA ASN A 166 3.34 -31.58 29.59
C ASN A 166 4.79 -31.40 30.05
N ASP A 167 5.55 -30.57 29.33
CA ASP A 167 6.95 -30.26 29.66
C ASP A 167 7.17 -28.73 29.66
N HIS A 168 7.22 -28.14 30.85
CA HIS A 168 7.41 -26.69 30.99
C HIS A 168 8.78 -26.19 30.54
N SER A 169 9.72 -27.08 30.19
CA SER A 169 11.01 -26.73 29.59
C SER A 169 10.93 -26.56 28.06
N ASP A 170 9.84 -27.00 27.44
CA ASP A 170 9.62 -26.83 26.01
C ASP A 170 8.86 -25.53 25.74
N LEU A 171 9.55 -24.54 25.18
CA LEU A 171 9.03 -23.20 24.91
C LEU A 171 9.08 -22.84 23.43
N TYR A 172 8.05 -22.11 23.02
CA TYR A 172 7.90 -21.61 21.67
C TYR A 172 7.60 -20.12 21.70
N LEU A 173 8.11 -19.41 20.70
CA LEU A 173 7.75 -18.04 20.42
C LEU A 173 6.90 -18.02 19.15
N ILE A 174 5.64 -17.63 19.29
CA ILE A 174 4.69 -17.54 18.19
C ILE A 174 4.62 -16.09 17.73
N ALA A 175 5.06 -15.80 16.51
CA ALA A 175 4.79 -14.50 15.90
C ALA A 175 3.39 -14.51 15.29
N VAL A 176 2.52 -13.66 15.84
CA VAL A 176 1.13 -13.50 15.43
C VAL A 176 0.99 -12.18 14.68
N SER A 177 0.45 -12.25 13.46
CA SER A 177 0.17 -11.09 12.62
C SER A 177 -1.30 -11.07 12.26
N MET A 178 -2.04 -10.09 12.76
CA MET A 178 -3.46 -9.92 12.48
C MET A 178 -3.64 -8.68 11.61
N ASN A 179 -4.33 -8.79 10.47
CA ASN A 179 -4.62 -7.67 9.57
C ASN A 179 -6.04 -7.72 9.04
N VAL A 180 -6.75 -6.60 9.14
CA VAL A 180 -8.10 -6.46 8.58
C VAL A 180 -7.99 -6.36 7.06
N GLN A 181 -8.78 -7.17 6.36
CA GLN A 181 -8.81 -7.26 4.91
C GLN A 181 -10.24 -7.43 4.41
N ASP A 182 -10.46 -7.10 3.14
CA ASP A 182 -11.69 -7.48 2.45
C ASP A 182 -11.52 -8.87 1.86
N TYR A 183 -12.54 -9.69 1.98
CA TYR A 183 -12.59 -11.03 1.40
C TYR A 183 -13.81 -11.24 0.51
N GLU A 184 -13.69 -12.23 -0.37
CA GLU A 184 -14.77 -12.76 -1.17
C GLU A 184 -14.69 -14.30 -1.17
N VAL A 185 -15.86 -14.94 -1.11
CA VAL A 185 -16.05 -16.37 -1.36
C VAL A 185 -17.00 -16.49 -2.56
N PRO A 186 -16.46 -16.54 -3.79
CA PRO A 186 -17.26 -16.42 -5.01
C PRO A 186 -18.35 -17.49 -5.12
N SER A 187 -18.04 -18.73 -4.73
CA SER A 187 -18.97 -19.87 -4.78
C SER A 187 -20.20 -19.71 -3.88
N HIS A 188 -20.15 -18.80 -2.91
CA HIS A 188 -21.24 -18.53 -1.97
C HIS A 188 -21.81 -17.12 -2.13
N SER A 189 -21.33 -16.35 -3.12
CA SER A 189 -21.67 -14.93 -3.31
C SER A 189 -21.55 -14.12 -2.02
N LYS A 190 -20.54 -14.43 -1.19
CA LYS A 190 -20.31 -13.80 0.11
C LYS A 190 -19.08 -12.91 0.03
N GLN A 191 -19.19 -11.69 0.52
CA GLN A 191 -18.08 -10.74 0.61
C GLN A 191 -18.22 -9.88 1.86
N GLY A 192 -17.13 -9.25 2.28
CA GLY A 192 -17.11 -8.31 3.38
C GLY A 192 -15.72 -8.19 4.00
N PRO A 193 -15.59 -7.48 5.13
CA PRO A 193 -14.33 -7.46 5.85
C PRO A 193 -14.16 -8.72 6.70
N GLY A 194 -12.92 -9.09 6.92
CA GLY A 194 -12.50 -10.12 7.86
C GLY A 194 -11.11 -9.84 8.39
N LEU A 195 -10.66 -10.72 9.28
CA LEU A 195 -9.34 -10.65 9.89
C LEU A 195 -8.49 -11.82 9.40
N LEU A 196 -7.49 -11.51 8.58
CA LEU A 196 -6.46 -12.48 8.25
C LEU A 196 -5.47 -12.54 9.42
N THR A 197 -5.18 -13.74 9.90
CA THR A 197 -4.20 -14.00 10.94
C THR A 197 -3.16 -14.98 10.45
N MET A 198 -1.89 -14.59 10.53
CA MET A 198 -0.76 -15.40 10.12
C MET A 198 0.11 -15.73 11.33
N LEU A 199 0.41 -17.01 11.50
CA LEU A 199 1.21 -17.53 12.62
C LEU A 199 2.55 -18.06 12.12
N ASN A 200 3.63 -17.75 12.84
CA ASN A 200 4.91 -18.46 12.73
C ASN A 200 5.30 -18.99 14.10
N VAL A 201 5.46 -20.30 14.23
CA VAL A 201 5.85 -20.98 15.47
C VAL A 201 7.34 -21.26 15.43
N VAL A 202 8.09 -20.71 16.39
CA VAL A 202 9.54 -20.86 16.49
C VAL A 202 9.91 -21.49 17.82
N GLN A 203 10.62 -22.63 17.78
CA GLN A 203 11.16 -23.30 18.96
C GLN A 203 12.69 -23.08 19.11
N ASP A 204 13.39 -23.03 17.98
CA ASP A 204 14.84 -22.83 17.90
C ASP A 204 15.15 -21.82 16.79
N MET A 205 15.91 -20.78 17.12
CA MET A 205 16.33 -19.73 16.19
C MET A 205 17.39 -20.22 15.18
N ARG A 206 18.01 -21.39 15.40
CA ARG A 206 18.99 -22.01 14.49
C ARG A 206 18.33 -22.82 13.38
N ASN A 207 17.14 -23.34 13.65
CA ASN A 207 16.36 -24.11 12.69
C ASN A 207 15.36 -23.19 11.98
N GLY A 208 14.72 -23.73 10.94
CA GLY A 208 13.58 -23.07 10.30
C GLY A 208 12.38 -22.94 11.24
N THR A 209 11.34 -22.23 10.80
CA THR A 209 10.06 -22.18 11.53
C THR A 209 9.41 -23.56 11.57
N VAL A 210 8.88 -23.96 12.73
CA VAL A 210 8.29 -25.29 12.94
C VAL A 210 6.88 -25.38 12.37
N GLY A 211 6.12 -24.28 12.41
CA GLY A 211 4.75 -24.24 11.89
C GLY A 211 4.38 -22.86 11.34
N GLN A 212 3.66 -22.86 10.22
CA GLN A 212 3.14 -21.67 9.56
C GLN A 212 1.67 -21.88 9.26
N TYR A 213 0.81 -20.98 9.73
CA TYR A 213 -0.63 -21.16 9.62
C TYR A 213 -1.30 -19.88 9.13
N TYR A 214 -2.21 -20.04 8.17
CA TYR A 214 -3.13 -19.01 7.76
C TYR A 214 -4.49 -19.27 8.42
N LEU A 215 -4.97 -18.29 9.16
CA LEU A 215 -6.27 -18.29 9.78
C LEU A 215 -7.06 -17.11 9.22
N PHE A 216 -8.36 -17.28 9.04
CA PHE A 216 -9.21 -16.19 8.62
C PHE A 216 -10.47 -16.17 9.46
N ALA A 217 -10.81 -14.98 9.95
CA ALA A 217 -11.99 -14.71 10.75
C ALA A 217 -12.95 -13.86 9.90
N PRO A 218 -13.93 -14.48 9.22
CA PRO A 218 -14.90 -13.74 8.41
C PRO A 218 -15.72 -12.79 9.29
N THR A 219 -16.14 -11.65 8.74
CA THR A 219 -17.10 -10.73 9.39
C THR A 219 -16.56 -9.97 10.62
N TYR A 220 -15.35 -10.27 11.12
CA TYR A 220 -14.63 -9.38 12.04
C TYR A 220 -14.27 -8.05 11.35
N PRO A 221 -14.38 -6.87 12.01
CA PRO A 221 -14.68 -6.62 13.44
C PRO A 221 -16.16 -6.38 13.77
N TYR A 222 -17.11 -6.74 12.90
CA TYR A 222 -18.54 -6.54 13.17
C TYR A 222 -19.14 -7.57 14.13
N GLN A 223 -18.38 -8.60 14.48
CA GLN A 223 -18.69 -9.57 15.52
C GLN A 223 -17.69 -9.45 16.68
N ARG A 224 -18.13 -9.84 17.87
CA ARG A 224 -17.34 -9.73 19.10
C ARG A 224 -16.33 -10.86 19.26
N SER A 225 -16.70 -12.07 18.82
CA SER A 225 -15.83 -13.24 18.66
C SER A 225 -15.09 -13.15 17.32
N MET A 226 -13.86 -13.67 17.26
CA MET A 226 -13.11 -13.71 16.01
C MET A 226 -13.52 -14.88 15.12
N GLU A 227 -13.92 -16.05 15.68
CA GLU A 227 -14.40 -17.22 14.92
C GLU A 227 -13.43 -17.63 13.80
N PHE A 228 -12.19 -17.95 14.19
CA PHE A 228 -11.13 -18.30 13.24
C PHE A 228 -11.39 -19.63 12.54
N GLU A 229 -11.33 -19.60 11.21
CA GLU A 229 -11.27 -20.78 10.35
C GLU A 229 -9.82 -20.97 9.87
N VAL A 230 -9.38 -22.23 9.75
CA VAL A 230 -8.02 -22.58 9.28
C VAL A 230 -8.02 -22.65 7.75
N TYR A 231 -6.98 -22.10 7.14
CA TYR A 231 -6.83 -22.08 5.68
C TYR A 231 -5.45 -22.57 5.25
N GLU A 232 -5.43 -23.17 4.07
CA GLU A 232 -4.21 -23.46 3.31
C GLU A 232 -4.02 -22.38 2.24
N LEU A 233 -2.76 -21.99 2.02
CA LEU A 233 -2.41 -21.10 0.92
C LEU A 233 -2.48 -21.86 -0.41
N VAL A 234 -3.35 -21.42 -1.31
CA VAL A 234 -3.41 -21.93 -2.69
C VAL A 234 -2.42 -21.16 -3.57
N GLY A 235 -2.39 -19.84 -3.43
CA GLY A 235 -1.51 -18.99 -4.22
C GLY A 235 -1.88 -17.51 -4.15
N VAL A 236 -1.43 -16.77 -5.17
CA VAL A 236 -1.78 -15.36 -5.38
C VAL A 236 -2.40 -15.25 -6.76
N THR A 237 -3.56 -14.61 -6.84
CA THR A 237 -4.26 -14.38 -8.11
C THR A 237 -3.54 -13.33 -8.96
N VAL A 238 -3.92 -13.23 -10.24
CA VAL A 238 -3.37 -12.22 -11.17
C VAL A 238 -3.60 -10.78 -10.67
N ASN A 239 -4.66 -10.55 -9.89
CA ASN A 239 -5.05 -9.23 -9.37
C ASN A 239 -4.52 -8.98 -7.94
N SER A 240 -3.42 -9.63 -7.55
CA SER A 240 -2.80 -9.49 -6.23
C SER A 240 -3.70 -9.79 -5.02
N TYR A 241 -4.66 -10.72 -5.16
CA TYR A 241 -5.37 -11.31 -4.02
C TYR A 241 -4.68 -12.57 -3.54
N LEU A 242 -4.63 -12.74 -2.22
CA LEU A 242 -4.25 -14.01 -1.59
C LEU A 242 -5.40 -15.00 -1.76
N GLU A 243 -5.11 -16.18 -2.31
CA GLU A 243 -6.09 -17.25 -2.47
C GLU A 243 -5.88 -18.32 -1.39
N LEU A 244 -6.93 -18.55 -0.62
CA LEU A 244 -6.94 -19.41 0.55
C LEU A 244 -8.04 -20.48 0.42
N ARG A 245 -7.73 -21.71 0.82
CA ARG A 245 -8.68 -22.83 0.86
C ARG A 245 -8.96 -23.24 2.30
N SER A 246 -10.22 -23.22 2.72
CA SER A 246 -10.57 -23.53 4.11
C SER A 246 -10.39 -25.01 4.41
N ILE A 247 -9.98 -25.32 5.63
CA ILE A 247 -10.06 -26.66 6.21
C ILE A 247 -11.32 -26.72 7.06
N PRO A 248 -12.38 -27.45 6.66
CA PRO A 248 -13.62 -27.51 7.43
C PRO A 248 -13.42 -28.24 8.76
N GLN A 249 -14.14 -27.80 9.79
CA GLN A 249 -14.14 -28.47 11.10
C GLN A 249 -14.78 -29.86 11.02
N ASP A 250 -15.87 -29.97 10.24
CA ASP A 250 -16.50 -31.24 9.89
C ASP A 250 -16.62 -31.37 8.37
N PRO A 251 -15.75 -32.16 7.73
CA PRO A 251 -15.78 -32.37 6.28
C PRO A 251 -17.07 -33.00 5.74
N GLN A 252 -17.91 -33.62 6.59
CA GLN A 252 -19.16 -34.24 6.15
C GLN A 252 -20.32 -33.24 6.04
N THR A 253 -20.27 -32.15 6.82
CA THR A 253 -21.37 -31.17 6.90
C THR A 253 -20.98 -29.79 6.40
N GLN A 254 -19.70 -29.45 6.41
CA GLN A 254 -19.20 -28.14 5.99
C GLN A 254 -18.46 -28.20 4.65
N PRO A 255 -18.83 -27.38 3.66
CA PRO A 255 -18.14 -27.34 2.39
C PRO A 255 -16.77 -26.66 2.52
N VAL A 256 -15.82 -27.09 1.69
CA VAL A 256 -14.56 -26.38 1.48
C VAL A 256 -14.84 -25.04 0.79
N LYS A 257 -14.38 -23.95 1.39
CA LYS A 257 -14.51 -22.59 0.89
C LYS A 257 -13.22 -22.17 0.20
N HIS A 258 -13.37 -21.51 -0.95
CA HIS A 258 -12.29 -20.82 -1.63
C HIS A 258 -12.46 -19.33 -1.37
N LEU A 259 -11.54 -18.76 -0.58
CA LEU A 259 -11.56 -17.38 -0.14
C LEU A 259 -10.44 -16.62 -0.83
N ILE A 260 -10.77 -15.50 -1.46
CA ILE A 260 -9.79 -14.53 -1.93
C ILE A 260 -9.80 -13.33 -1.00
N THR A 261 -8.63 -12.82 -0.63
CA THR A 261 -8.52 -11.68 0.29
C THR A 261 -7.38 -10.77 -0.10
N ALA A 262 -7.59 -9.46 0.07
CA ALA A 262 -6.55 -8.47 -0.07
C ALA A 262 -6.82 -7.31 0.88
N ARG A 263 -5.74 -6.70 1.36
CA ARG A 263 -5.84 -5.40 2.01
C ARG A 263 -5.96 -4.33 0.93
N LYS A 264 -7.13 -3.71 0.85
CA LYS A 264 -7.37 -2.56 -0.03
C LYS A 264 -7.00 -1.28 0.70
N ARG A 265 -6.13 -0.47 0.11
CA ARG A 265 -5.77 0.85 0.66
C ARG A 265 -5.62 1.86 -0.45
N GLY A 266 -6.36 2.96 -0.36
CA GLY A 266 -6.39 3.91 -1.45
C GLY A 266 -7.30 5.09 -1.18
N LEU A 267 -7.58 5.81 -2.25
CA LEU A 267 -8.58 6.86 -2.31
C LEU A 267 -9.68 6.42 -3.26
N PHE A 268 -10.91 6.87 -3.02
CA PHE A 268 -12.05 6.67 -3.89
C PHE A 268 -12.94 7.91 -3.88
N ASP A 269 -13.59 8.18 -5.01
CA ASP A 269 -14.71 9.11 -5.12
C ASP A 269 -15.90 8.35 -5.72
N GLY A 270 -16.89 8.08 -4.87
CA GLY A 270 -18.05 7.26 -5.21
C GLY A 270 -17.66 5.87 -5.74
N GLU A 271 -18.42 5.41 -6.74
CA GLU A 271 -18.15 4.17 -7.49
C GLU A 271 -17.40 4.44 -8.81
N ASP A 272 -17.25 5.71 -9.19
CA ASP A 272 -16.80 6.10 -10.52
C ASP A 272 -15.27 6.22 -10.62
N GLN A 273 -14.59 6.51 -9.50
CA GLN A 273 -13.16 6.78 -9.47
C GLN A 273 -12.46 6.21 -8.24
N SER A 274 -11.31 5.59 -8.45
CA SER A 274 -10.51 5.09 -7.34
C SER A 274 -9.04 4.87 -7.70
N ASN A 275 -8.20 4.96 -6.68
CA ASN A 275 -6.78 4.65 -6.74
C ASN A 275 -6.46 3.73 -5.56
N ILE A 276 -6.59 2.43 -5.79
CA ILE A 276 -6.58 1.41 -4.74
C ILE A 276 -5.36 0.53 -4.91
N ARG A 277 -4.63 0.33 -3.80
CA ARG A 277 -3.61 -0.70 -3.69
C ARG A 277 -4.25 -1.95 -3.14
N TYR A 278 -4.14 -3.02 -3.91
CA TYR A 278 -4.46 -4.37 -3.47
C TYR A 278 -3.18 -4.97 -2.94
N MET A 279 -3.13 -5.21 -1.64
CA MET A 279 -1.91 -5.64 -0.96
C MET A 279 -2.13 -6.95 -0.23
N PHE A 280 -1.13 -7.81 -0.25
CA PHE A 280 -1.09 -9.06 0.50
C PHE A 280 0.29 -9.26 1.15
N SER A 281 0.35 -10.19 2.09
CA SER A 281 1.60 -10.61 2.73
C SER A 281 1.67 -12.13 2.71
N LEU A 282 2.88 -12.66 2.56
CA LEU A 282 3.14 -14.08 2.58
C LEU A 282 3.89 -14.48 3.85
N LEU A 283 3.57 -15.68 4.35
CA LEU A 283 4.37 -16.36 5.35
C LEU A 283 5.65 -16.87 4.67
N ASN A 284 6.79 -16.26 4.99
CA ASN A 284 8.09 -16.72 4.52
C ASN A 284 8.84 -17.41 5.66
N GLY A 285 8.77 -18.74 5.66
CA GLY A 285 9.29 -19.62 6.73
C GLY A 285 10.72 -20.07 6.55
N ALA A 286 11.44 -19.54 5.55
CA ALA A 286 12.79 -20.00 5.24
C ALA A 286 13.78 -19.81 6.42
N ASN A 287 13.53 -18.83 7.30
CA ASN A 287 14.38 -18.55 8.47
C ASN A 287 13.53 -18.02 9.63
N ALA A 288 13.74 -18.54 10.84
CA ALA A 288 13.13 -18.04 12.07
C ALA A 288 13.38 -16.54 12.28
N THR A 289 14.59 -16.05 11.94
CA THR A 289 14.94 -14.63 12.07
C THR A 289 14.05 -13.75 11.18
N SER A 290 13.87 -14.09 9.90
CA SER A 290 13.00 -13.30 9.02
C SER A 290 11.54 -13.42 9.45
N ALA A 291 11.11 -14.62 9.84
CA ALA A 291 9.75 -14.88 10.31
C ALA A 291 9.37 -14.08 11.57
N LEU A 292 10.37 -13.69 12.38
CA LEU A 292 10.21 -12.86 13.58
C LEU A 292 10.55 -11.37 13.38
N SER A 293 11.17 -10.95 12.28
CA SER A 293 11.69 -9.57 12.15
C SER A 293 11.27 -8.80 10.91
N ALA A 294 10.76 -9.43 9.86
CA ALA A 294 10.47 -8.75 8.59
C ALA A 294 9.19 -9.25 7.93
N TRP A 295 8.36 -8.30 7.47
CA TRP A 295 7.11 -8.57 6.76
C TRP A 295 6.90 -7.60 5.64
N GLU A 296 6.64 -8.15 4.48
CA GLU A 296 6.52 -7.38 3.25
C GLU A 296 5.06 -7.35 2.82
N TRP A 297 4.61 -6.15 2.45
CA TRP A 297 3.39 -5.95 1.70
C TRP A 297 3.73 -5.89 0.22
N LEU A 298 3.26 -6.90 -0.50
CA LEU A 298 3.34 -7.02 -1.94
C LEU A 298 1.99 -6.68 -2.54
N GLY A 299 1.96 -6.29 -3.80
CA GLY A 299 0.73 -6.21 -4.56
C GLY A 299 0.79 -5.21 -5.69
N GLU A 300 -0.36 -4.67 -6.07
CA GLU A 300 -0.47 -3.75 -7.20
C GLU A 300 -1.36 -2.54 -6.88
N ALA A 301 -1.11 -1.45 -7.59
CA ALA A 301 -1.98 -0.29 -7.58
C ALA A 301 -2.88 -0.35 -8.83
N VAL A 302 -4.19 -0.26 -8.62
CA VAL A 302 -5.19 -0.20 -9.68
C VAL A 302 -5.84 1.16 -9.64
N ILE A 303 -5.91 1.79 -10.82
CA ILE A 303 -6.59 3.06 -11.02
C ILE A 303 -7.84 2.78 -11.82
N LEU A 304 -8.98 3.23 -11.29
CA LEU A 304 -10.24 3.30 -12.00
C LEU A 304 -10.57 4.78 -12.16
N ASP A 305 -10.76 5.22 -13.39
CA ASP A 305 -11.14 6.59 -13.68
C ASP A 305 -12.16 6.59 -14.83
N SER A 306 -13.44 6.67 -14.46
CA SER A 306 -14.55 6.70 -15.41
C SER A 306 -14.59 7.99 -16.25
N TRP A 307 -13.86 9.03 -15.84
CA TRP A 307 -13.75 10.30 -16.56
C TRP A 307 -12.47 10.44 -17.39
N ALA A 308 -11.61 9.41 -17.38
CA ALA A 308 -10.38 9.39 -18.16
C ALA A 308 -10.59 9.73 -19.64
N TRP A 309 -11.76 9.40 -20.21
CA TRP A 309 -12.13 9.69 -21.60
C TRP A 309 -12.08 11.18 -21.93
N VAL A 310 -12.27 12.07 -20.95
CA VAL A 310 -12.22 13.52 -21.16
C VAL A 310 -10.81 13.95 -21.58
N HIS A 311 -9.78 13.25 -21.10
CA HIS A 311 -8.40 13.43 -21.57
C HIS A 311 -8.15 12.94 -23.00
N GLY A 312 -9.10 12.21 -23.60
CA GLY A 312 -9.12 11.92 -25.04
C GLY A 312 -9.14 13.18 -25.92
N ILE A 313 -9.47 14.36 -25.36
CA ILE A 313 -9.31 15.64 -26.05
C ILE A 313 -7.87 15.90 -26.51
N HIS A 314 -6.88 15.36 -25.80
CA HIS A 314 -5.46 15.48 -26.17
C HIS A 314 -5.16 14.82 -27.52
N PHE A 315 -5.89 13.77 -27.92
CA PHE A 315 -5.76 13.18 -29.25
C PHE A 315 -6.01 14.22 -30.35
N PHE A 316 -7.14 14.95 -30.24
CA PHE A 316 -7.50 15.99 -31.18
C PHE A 316 -6.49 17.13 -31.20
N PHE A 317 -5.95 17.52 -30.05
CA PHE A 317 -4.89 18.52 -29.97
C PHE A 317 -3.58 18.07 -30.63
N GLY A 318 -3.22 16.79 -30.46
CA GLY A 318 -2.08 16.17 -31.12
C GLY A 318 -2.23 16.17 -32.64
N VAL A 319 -3.37 15.67 -33.15
CA VAL A 319 -3.69 15.63 -34.59
C VAL A 319 -3.71 17.04 -35.20
N GLN A 320 -4.29 18.02 -34.51
CA GLN A 320 -4.29 19.42 -34.97
C GLN A 320 -2.87 19.98 -35.11
N THR A 321 -1.97 19.66 -34.16
CA THR A 321 -0.56 20.08 -34.22
C THR A 321 0.18 19.37 -35.34
N ILE A 322 -0.08 18.07 -35.56
CA ILE A 322 0.48 17.32 -36.71
C ILE A 322 0.06 17.97 -38.03
N PHE A 323 -1.23 18.24 -38.22
CA PHE A 323 -1.73 18.91 -39.42
C PHE A 323 -1.05 20.27 -39.64
N SER A 324 -0.89 21.06 -38.57
CA SER A 324 -0.19 22.36 -38.64
C SER A 324 1.28 22.20 -39.06
N LEU A 325 1.98 21.17 -38.56
CA LEU A 325 3.36 20.86 -38.97
C LEU A 325 3.44 20.38 -40.42
N VAL A 326 2.48 19.60 -40.90
CA VAL A 326 2.41 19.16 -42.31
C VAL A 326 2.23 20.36 -43.23
N VAL A 327 1.29 21.26 -42.93
CA VAL A 327 1.10 22.50 -43.70
C VAL A 327 2.36 23.35 -43.68
N LEU A 328 2.98 23.53 -42.50
CA LEU A 328 4.23 24.27 -42.36
C LEU A 328 5.34 23.67 -43.22
N PHE A 329 5.49 22.33 -43.20
CA PHE A 329 6.46 21.62 -44.02
C PHE A 329 6.22 21.84 -45.51
N LEU A 330 4.97 21.74 -45.98
CA LEU A 330 4.62 21.99 -47.38
C LEU A 330 4.97 23.42 -47.82
N VAL A 331 4.66 24.42 -46.99
CA VAL A 331 4.97 25.83 -47.29
C VAL A 331 6.48 26.09 -47.25
N ALA A 332 7.19 25.53 -46.27
CA ALA A 332 8.64 25.63 -46.19
C ALA A 332 9.32 24.96 -47.39
N TYR A 333 8.85 23.78 -47.80
CA TYR A 333 9.32 23.05 -48.97
C TYR A 333 9.08 23.84 -50.26
N HIS A 334 7.88 24.41 -50.45
CA HIS A 334 7.57 25.25 -51.60
C HIS A 334 8.51 26.48 -51.69
N ASN A 335 8.73 27.18 -50.58
CA ASN A 335 9.65 28.32 -50.54
C ASN A 335 11.09 27.92 -50.83
N PHE A 336 11.53 26.79 -50.28
CA PHE A 336 12.85 26.23 -50.55
C PHE A 336 13.04 25.92 -52.04
N ARG A 337 12.02 25.36 -52.71
CA ARG A 337 12.03 25.11 -54.17
C ARG A 337 12.14 26.39 -55.01
N ILE A 338 11.72 27.53 -54.46
CA ILE A 338 11.82 28.86 -55.10
C ILE A 338 13.12 29.59 -54.67
N GLY A 339 14.03 28.90 -53.97
CA GLY A 339 15.32 29.45 -53.53
C GLY A 339 15.24 30.34 -52.29
N LYS A 340 14.11 30.32 -51.55
CA LYS A 340 13.91 31.10 -50.34
C LYS A 340 13.99 30.19 -49.11
N ILE A 341 14.86 30.53 -48.16
CA ILE A 341 14.88 29.87 -46.85
C ILE A 341 13.80 30.52 -45.99
N TRP A 342 12.68 29.81 -45.80
CA TRP A 342 11.59 30.25 -44.93
C TRP A 342 11.11 29.09 -44.07
N ILE A 343 11.12 29.32 -42.75
CA ILE A 343 10.56 28.40 -41.75
C ILE A 343 9.52 29.19 -40.98
N GLY A 344 8.23 28.94 -41.14
CA GLY A 344 7.19 29.58 -40.33
C GLY A 344 7.17 29.10 -38.87
N ASP A 345 6.41 29.77 -38.01
CA ASP A 345 6.17 29.30 -36.65
C ASP A 345 5.01 28.27 -36.67
N PRO A 346 5.19 27.05 -36.13
CA PRO A 346 4.15 26.01 -36.11
C PRO A 346 2.93 26.37 -35.24
N PHE A 347 3.06 27.39 -34.37
CA PHE A 347 2.00 27.86 -33.47
C PHE A 347 1.20 29.05 -34.02
N ALA A 348 1.39 29.47 -35.27
CA ALA A 348 0.57 30.53 -35.87
C ALA A 348 -0.95 30.20 -35.86
N SER A 349 -1.33 28.93 -35.65
CA SER A 349 -2.72 28.47 -35.51
C SER A 349 -3.23 28.37 -34.06
N VAL A 350 -2.37 28.48 -33.03
CA VAL A 350 -2.79 28.55 -31.63
C VAL A 350 -2.85 30.02 -31.24
N SER A 351 -3.88 30.72 -31.72
CA SER A 351 -4.17 32.07 -31.25
C SER A 351 -4.28 32.10 -29.72
N ASN A 352 -4.02 33.24 -29.08
CA ASN A 352 -4.29 33.41 -27.63
C ASN A 352 -5.70 32.92 -27.26
N ARG A 353 -6.67 33.12 -28.17
CA ARG A 353 -8.04 32.60 -28.03
C ARG A 353 -8.09 31.08 -27.98
N ASN A 354 -7.36 30.36 -28.83
CA ASN A 354 -7.30 28.90 -28.79
C ASN A 354 -6.60 28.38 -27.53
N LEU A 355 -5.53 29.04 -27.07
CA LEU A 355 -4.87 28.67 -25.82
C LEU A 355 -5.79 28.86 -24.61
N VAL A 356 -6.48 30.01 -24.54
CA VAL A 356 -7.45 30.32 -23.48
C VAL A 356 -8.63 29.35 -23.53
N MET A 357 -9.18 29.04 -24.71
CA MET A 357 -10.26 28.06 -24.84
C MET A 357 -9.83 26.66 -24.41
N ARG A 358 -8.61 26.24 -24.74
CA ARG A 358 -8.06 24.97 -24.24
C ARG A 358 -7.94 24.97 -22.70
N GLY A 359 -7.48 26.08 -22.11
CA GLY A 359 -7.46 26.25 -20.65
C GLY A 359 -8.86 26.16 -20.02
N ILE A 360 -9.87 26.81 -20.62
CA ILE A 360 -11.26 26.74 -20.16
C ILE A 360 -11.80 25.32 -20.27
N LEU A 361 -11.53 24.61 -21.37
CA LEU A 361 -11.95 23.22 -21.55
C LEU A 361 -11.31 22.29 -20.51
N VAL A 362 -10.04 22.53 -20.16
CA VAL A 362 -9.37 21.79 -19.08
C VAL A 362 -10.00 22.11 -17.72
N SER A 363 -10.27 23.39 -17.41
CA SER A 363 -10.97 23.75 -16.16
C SER A 363 -12.38 23.17 -16.08
N PHE A 364 -13.09 23.13 -17.20
CA PHE A 364 -14.41 22.52 -17.29
C PHE A 364 -14.33 20.99 -17.15
N SER A 365 -13.28 20.35 -17.70
CA SER A 365 -13.04 18.93 -17.48
C SER A 365 -12.84 18.60 -16.00
N TRP A 366 -12.06 19.41 -15.27
CA TRP A 366 -11.89 19.23 -13.84
C TRP A 366 -13.19 19.41 -13.07
N TYR A 367 -14.04 20.36 -13.46
CA TYR A 367 -15.34 20.55 -12.82
C TYR A 367 -16.26 19.34 -13.03
N ILE A 368 -16.28 18.77 -14.24
CA ILE A 368 -17.03 17.55 -14.55
C ILE A 368 -16.49 16.36 -13.75
N ASP A 369 -15.18 16.29 -13.61
CA ASP A 369 -14.42 15.28 -12.87
C ASP A 369 -14.47 15.48 -11.33
N SER A 370 -15.38 16.30 -10.80
CA SER A 370 -15.46 16.63 -9.37
C SER A 370 -14.14 17.11 -8.74
N TYR A 371 -13.23 17.64 -9.55
CA TYR A 371 -11.85 18.00 -9.19
C TYR A 371 -10.99 16.82 -8.70
N TRP A 372 -11.30 15.59 -9.09
CA TRP A 372 -10.55 14.39 -8.74
C TRP A 372 -9.12 14.42 -9.28
N THR A 373 -8.93 14.70 -10.56
CA THR A 373 -7.59 14.82 -11.19
C THR A 373 -6.66 15.79 -10.44
N PRO A 374 -7.05 17.06 -10.15
CA PRO A 374 -6.20 17.95 -9.38
C PRO A 374 -6.05 17.52 -7.90
N PHE A 375 -7.05 16.86 -7.31
CA PHE A 375 -6.94 16.28 -5.98
C PHE A 375 -5.88 15.15 -5.93
N GLU A 376 -5.95 14.19 -6.84
CA GLU A 376 -4.97 13.11 -7.00
C GLU A 376 -3.56 13.65 -7.21
N TYR A 377 -3.39 14.63 -8.11
CA TYR A 377 -2.12 15.30 -8.32
C TYR A 377 -1.58 15.96 -7.04
N SER A 378 -2.44 16.66 -6.31
CA SER A 378 -2.05 17.32 -5.05
C SER A 378 -1.64 16.31 -3.98
N MET A 379 -2.38 15.21 -3.87
CA MET A 379 -2.12 14.13 -2.92
C MET A 379 -0.84 13.35 -3.23
N MET A 380 -0.56 13.08 -4.51
CA MET A 380 0.72 12.51 -4.96
C MET A 380 1.89 13.41 -4.53
N ASN A 381 1.80 14.72 -4.83
CA ASN A 381 2.84 15.67 -4.47
C ASN A 381 3.00 15.84 -2.96
N GLY A 382 1.89 15.86 -2.21
CA GLY A 382 1.90 15.85 -0.75
C GLY A 382 2.65 14.64 -0.19
N GLY A 383 2.38 13.44 -0.74
CA GLY A 383 3.10 12.22 -0.40
C GLY A 383 4.61 12.32 -0.64
N LEU A 384 5.01 12.91 -1.77
CA LEU A 384 6.42 13.11 -2.13
C LEU A 384 7.15 14.08 -1.19
N ILE A 385 6.54 15.22 -0.91
CA ILE A 385 7.13 16.27 -0.07
C ILE A 385 7.24 15.80 1.37
N SER A 386 6.17 15.20 1.90
CA SER A 386 6.12 14.70 3.27
C SER A 386 6.92 13.41 3.48
N LYS A 387 7.45 12.80 2.40
CA LYS A 387 8.05 11.46 2.40
C LYS A 387 7.13 10.41 3.04
N THR A 388 5.82 10.62 2.90
CA THR A 388 4.81 9.66 3.32
C THR A 388 4.40 8.81 2.12
N GLN A 389 3.26 8.14 2.22
CA GLN A 389 2.81 7.26 1.15
C GLN A 389 2.47 8.07 -0.10
N ILE A 390 3.24 7.87 -1.16
CA ILE A 390 2.96 8.40 -2.50
C ILE A 390 1.75 7.65 -3.04
N ILE A 391 0.73 8.33 -3.56
CA ILE A 391 -0.39 7.68 -4.27
C ILE A 391 0.05 7.40 -5.70
N SER A 392 -0.30 6.22 -6.22
CA SER A 392 0.09 5.83 -7.58
C SER A 392 -0.86 6.49 -8.56
N THR A 393 -0.73 7.79 -8.78
CA THR A 393 -1.50 8.51 -9.82
C THR A 393 -0.90 8.31 -11.21
N GLY A 394 -0.20 7.19 -11.40
CA GLY A 394 0.66 6.88 -12.54
C GLY A 394 2.14 7.01 -12.20
N ALA A 395 2.76 5.91 -11.77
CA ALA A 395 4.20 5.77 -11.49
C ALA A 395 5.15 6.19 -12.64
N GLU A 396 4.63 6.63 -13.78
CA GLU A 396 5.35 6.93 -15.01
C GLU A 396 5.50 8.43 -15.32
N LEU A 397 4.66 9.30 -14.75
CA LEU A 397 4.79 10.75 -14.92
C LEU A 397 5.93 11.31 -14.07
N GLN A 398 6.11 10.76 -12.87
CA GLN A 398 7.16 11.15 -11.95
C GLN A 398 8.55 10.60 -12.35
N THR A 399 8.63 9.37 -12.85
CA THR A 399 9.89 8.77 -13.31
C THR A 399 10.41 9.37 -14.62
N ARG A 400 9.56 9.99 -15.46
CA ARG A 400 9.97 10.48 -16.79
C ARG A 400 10.11 12.00 -16.93
N PHE A 401 9.45 12.82 -16.13
CA PHE A 401 9.32 14.26 -16.44
C PHE A 401 9.79 15.23 -15.36
N GLY A 402 10.66 14.80 -14.43
CA GLY A 402 11.21 15.61 -13.33
C GLY A 402 11.14 17.13 -13.55
N LEU A 403 10.10 17.77 -13.02
CA LEU A 403 9.89 19.20 -13.15
C LEU A 403 9.35 19.76 -11.83
N ILE A 404 10.07 20.77 -11.36
CA ILE A 404 9.89 21.57 -10.15
C ILE A 404 9.16 22.85 -10.53
N SER A 405 8.25 23.37 -9.68
CA SER A 405 8.07 24.81 -9.42
C SER A 405 7.12 25.08 -8.23
N ASP A 406 7.39 26.18 -7.53
CA ASP A 406 7.09 26.60 -6.13
C ASP A 406 5.63 26.99 -5.72
N TYR A 407 5.42 27.13 -4.38
CA TYR A 407 4.17 27.32 -3.59
C TYR A 407 3.61 28.76 -3.38
N ASN A 408 2.30 28.87 -3.01
CA ASN A 408 1.70 29.50 -1.77
C ASN A 408 0.14 29.61 -1.87
N ASN A 409 -0.72 28.89 -1.11
CA ASN A 409 -1.15 28.93 0.31
C ASN A 409 -1.92 30.17 0.82
N TYR A 410 -3.24 30.22 0.61
CA TYR A 410 -4.15 31.19 1.25
C TYR A 410 -5.65 30.85 1.16
N VAL A 411 -6.44 31.40 2.09
CA VAL A 411 -7.92 31.40 2.14
C VAL A 411 -8.42 32.85 2.30
N TYR A 412 -9.63 33.16 1.83
CA TYR A 412 -10.23 34.50 1.97
C TYR A 412 -11.25 34.58 3.11
N PHE A 413 -11.18 35.64 3.92
CA PHE A 413 -12.17 35.99 4.94
C PHE A 413 -12.62 37.45 4.76
N LYS A 414 -13.94 37.68 4.69
CA LYS A 414 -14.55 39.01 4.47
C LYS A 414 -13.92 39.81 3.31
N GLY A 415 -13.63 39.14 2.19
CA GLY A 415 -13.06 39.76 0.98
C GLY A 415 -11.56 40.05 1.03
N MET A 416 -10.85 39.66 2.09
CA MET A 416 -9.39 39.81 2.24
C MET A 416 -8.69 38.45 2.42
N LYS A 417 -7.43 38.35 1.97
CA LYS A 417 -6.62 37.12 1.89
C LYS A 417 -5.86 36.84 3.19
N PHE A 418 -5.95 35.62 3.74
CA PHE A 418 -5.29 35.15 4.96
C PHE A 418 -4.62 33.77 4.73
N ALA A 419 -3.49 33.50 5.38
CA ALA A 419 -2.90 32.16 5.42
C ALA A 419 -3.47 31.37 6.62
N SER A 420 -3.74 30.06 6.49
CA SER A 420 -4.24 29.23 7.61
C SER A 420 -3.41 27.96 7.81
N ALA A 421 -3.33 27.51 9.06
CA ALA A 421 -2.14 26.90 9.68
C ALA A 421 -1.77 25.46 9.28
N ASP A 422 -2.58 24.76 8.49
CA ASP A 422 -2.32 23.38 7.98
C ASP A 422 -3.51 22.90 7.10
N GLY A 423 -4.42 23.79 6.70
CA GLY A 423 -5.83 23.48 6.86
C GLY A 423 -6.52 22.87 5.64
N VAL A 424 -6.99 21.62 5.60
CA VAL A 424 -6.94 20.51 6.56
C VAL A 424 -6.99 19.22 5.72
N TYR A 425 -5.94 18.41 5.85
CA TYR A 425 -5.53 17.17 5.15
C TYR A 425 -4.68 17.32 3.89
#